data_AF-A0A378VLU2-F1
#
_entry.id   AF-A0A378VLU2-F1
#
_cell.length_a   1.000
_cell.length_b   1.000
_cell.length_c   1.000
_cell.angle_alpha   90.00
_cell.angle_beta   90.00
_cell.angle_gamma   90.00
#
_symmetry.space_group_name_H-M   'P 1'
#
loop_
_entity.id
_entity.type
_entity.pdbx_description
1 polymer ?
#
loop_
_entity_poly.entity_id
_entity_poly.type
_entity_poly.pdbx_seq_one_letter_code
_entity_poly.pdbx_strand_id
1 'polypeptide(L)'
;MKYIVSISLAMGLAACSFGGFKPPPDESTYWKYSRLEQEYPATMSKNINLRIYSYEEYSKQFDDYFAKKKKDMKDCGYDPIAGGGGSEANACLRKKGWYRTGYDLYPENKKYEWPREN
;
A
#
# COMPACT_ATOMS: atom_id res chain seq x y z
N MET A 1 -1.85 36.62 34.77
CA MET A 1 -2.97 36.27 33.86
C MET A 1 -2.60 36.33 32.37
N LYS A 2 -1.97 37.40 31.86
CA LYS A 2 -1.54 37.49 30.44
C LYS A 2 -0.66 36.32 29.95
N TYR A 3 0.27 35.86 30.79
CA TYR A 3 1.21 34.78 30.42
C TYR A 3 0.56 33.40 30.38
N ILE A 4 -0.44 33.13 31.23
CA ILE A 4 -1.13 31.83 31.28
C ILE A 4 -1.95 31.62 30.01
N VAL A 5 -2.65 32.66 29.54
CA VAL A 5 -3.43 32.61 28.28
C VAL A 5 -2.52 32.39 27.06
N SER A 6 -1.34 33.05 27.05
CA SER A 6 -0.34 32.89 25.99
C SER A 6 0.28 31.49 25.95
N ILE A 7 0.55 30.90 27.12
CA ILE A 7 1.12 29.56 27.26
C ILE A 7 0.12 28.48 26.81
N SER A 8 -1.18 28.62 27.17
CA SER A 8 -2.23 27.70 26.72
C SER A 8 -2.48 27.75 25.21
N LEU A 9 -2.37 28.94 24.59
CA LEU A 9 -2.51 29.11 23.15
C LEU A 9 -1.35 28.45 22.38
N ALA A 10 -0.12 28.57 22.89
CA ALA A 10 1.05 27.94 22.30
C ALA A 10 0.99 26.39 22.38
N MET A 11 0.50 25.83 23.49
CA MET A 11 0.30 24.38 23.62
C MET A 11 -0.80 23.85 22.70
N GLY A 12 -1.88 24.61 22.49
CA GLY A 12 -2.95 24.24 21.56
C GLY A 12 -2.49 24.20 20.10
N LEU A 13 -1.64 25.14 19.67
CA LEU A 13 -1.09 25.18 18.31
C LEU A 13 -0.06 24.06 18.06
N ALA A 14 0.72 23.69 19.08
CA ALA A 14 1.63 22.55 19.00
C ALA A 14 0.87 21.22 18.88
N ALA A 15 -0.26 21.05 19.57
CA ALA A 15 -1.09 19.85 19.49
C ALA A 15 -1.71 19.63 18.08
N CYS A 16 -2.00 20.70 17.33
CA CYS A 16 -2.45 20.59 15.95
C CYS A 16 -1.34 20.21 14.95
N SER A 17 -0.06 20.32 15.35
CA SER A 17 1.10 20.09 14.48
C SER A 17 1.58 18.63 14.52
N PHE A 18 1.11 17.81 15.48
CA PHE A 18 1.40 16.38 15.54
C PHE A 18 0.46 15.58 14.63
N GLY A 19 0.61 15.79 13.32
CA GLY A 19 0.14 14.83 12.31
C GLY A 19 -1.36 14.61 12.24
N GLY A 20 -2.14 15.72 12.29
CA GLY A 20 -3.60 15.78 12.31
C GLY A 20 -4.34 14.63 11.60
N PHE A 21 -5.50 14.27 12.16
CA PHE A 21 -6.34 13.12 11.78
C PHE A 21 -6.17 12.73 10.31
N LYS A 22 -5.38 11.68 10.07
CA LYS A 22 -5.31 11.08 8.75
C LYS A 22 -6.62 10.33 8.58
N PRO A 23 -7.46 10.69 7.60
CA PRO A 23 -8.62 9.88 7.30
C PRO A 23 -8.15 8.44 7.06
N PRO A 24 -8.93 7.44 7.48
CA PRO A 24 -8.61 6.06 7.15
C PRO A 24 -8.34 6.00 5.64
N PRO A 25 -7.33 5.23 5.20
CA PRO A 25 -7.08 5.08 3.78
C PRO A 25 -8.40 4.69 3.11
N ASP A 26 -8.81 5.48 2.12
CA ASP A 26 -10.01 5.22 1.33
C ASP A 26 -10.07 3.73 0.98
N GLU A 27 -11.15 3.05 1.37
CA GLU A 27 -11.31 1.60 1.20
C GLU A 27 -11.23 1.18 -0.28
N SER A 28 -11.44 2.12 -1.22
CA SER A 28 -11.24 1.90 -2.64
C SER A 28 -9.76 1.86 -3.06
N THR A 29 -8.84 2.19 -2.16
CA THR A 29 -7.40 2.28 -2.42
C THR A 29 -6.69 0.99 -2.02
N TYR A 30 -6.03 0.36 -2.98
CA TYR A 30 -5.28 -0.86 -2.75
C TYR A 30 -4.06 -0.98 -3.65
N TRP A 31 -3.12 -1.80 -3.20
CA TRP A 31 -1.92 -2.15 -3.96
C TRP A 31 -2.22 -3.29 -4.92
N LYS A 32 -1.91 -3.08 -6.21
CA LYS A 32 -1.88 -4.12 -7.24
C LYS A 32 -0.44 -4.46 -7.59
N TYR A 33 -0.20 -5.70 -7.96
CA TYR A 33 1.12 -6.15 -8.40
C TYR A 33 1.16 -6.21 -9.93
N SER A 34 2.11 -5.52 -10.56
CA SER A 34 2.15 -5.36 -12.02
C SER A 34 2.42 -6.67 -12.77
N ARG A 35 3.10 -7.64 -12.13
CA ARG A 35 3.43 -8.95 -12.73
C ARG A 35 2.50 -10.08 -12.24
N LEU A 36 1.32 -9.75 -11.70
CA LEU A 36 0.39 -10.76 -11.17
C LEU A 36 0.05 -11.83 -12.20
N GLU A 37 -0.30 -11.44 -13.43
CA GLU A 37 -0.66 -12.40 -14.49
C GLU A 37 0.53 -13.26 -14.95
N GLN A 38 1.75 -12.73 -14.87
CA GLN A 38 2.96 -13.41 -15.32
C GLN A 38 3.47 -14.41 -14.28
N GLU A 39 3.47 -14.01 -13.00
CA GLU A 39 4.03 -14.80 -11.89
C GLU A 39 2.98 -15.68 -11.22
N TYR A 40 1.71 -15.29 -11.24
CA TYR A 40 0.60 -15.96 -10.57
C TYR A 40 -0.63 -16.08 -11.48
N PRO A 41 -0.52 -16.67 -12.68
CA PRO A 41 -1.60 -16.70 -13.67
C PRO A 41 -2.89 -17.38 -13.17
N ALA A 42 -2.80 -18.35 -12.25
CA ALA A 42 -3.97 -19.00 -11.67
C ALA A 42 -4.80 -18.05 -10.79
N THR A 43 -4.19 -16.99 -10.24
CA THR A 43 -4.91 -15.99 -9.43
C THR A 43 -5.89 -15.15 -10.25
N MET A 44 -5.67 -15.09 -11.57
CA MET A 44 -6.46 -14.30 -12.52
C MET A 44 -7.43 -15.17 -13.33
N SER A 45 -7.48 -16.49 -13.10
CA SER A 45 -8.37 -17.38 -13.83
C SER A 45 -9.83 -17.14 -13.41
N LYS A 46 -10.57 -16.36 -14.21
CA LYS A 46 -12.02 -16.14 -14.04
C LYS A 46 -12.87 -17.40 -14.21
N ASN A 47 -12.27 -18.48 -14.73
CA ASN A 47 -12.94 -19.76 -14.96
C ASN A 47 -12.18 -20.87 -14.26
N ILE A 48 -12.48 -21.10 -12.98
CA ILE A 48 -12.09 -22.33 -12.26
C ILE A 48 -12.57 -23.60 -12.99
N ASN A 49 -13.62 -23.49 -13.81
CA ASN A 49 -14.18 -24.60 -14.59
C ASN A 49 -13.48 -24.85 -15.94
N LEU A 50 -12.66 -23.93 -16.44
CA LEU A 50 -11.72 -24.23 -17.53
C LEU A 50 -10.50 -24.86 -16.85
N ARG A 51 -10.36 -26.18 -16.97
CA ARG A 51 -9.43 -27.04 -16.24
C ARG A 51 -7.94 -26.80 -16.61
N ILE A 52 -7.49 -25.54 -16.62
CA ILE A 52 -6.13 -25.10 -16.95
C ILE A 52 -5.20 -25.30 -15.76
N TYR A 53 -5.72 -25.07 -14.55
CA TYR A 53 -5.01 -25.27 -13.29
C TYR A 53 -5.82 -26.18 -12.37
N SER A 54 -5.15 -27.06 -11.65
CA SER A 54 -5.73 -27.78 -10.52
C SER A 54 -6.05 -26.84 -9.36
N TYR A 55 -6.95 -27.27 -8.47
CA TYR A 55 -7.24 -26.52 -7.24
C TYR A 55 -5.99 -26.31 -6.37
N GLU A 56 -5.09 -27.31 -6.34
CA GLU A 56 -3.83 -27.23 -5.59
C GLU A 56 -2.89 -26.16 -6.16
N GLU A 57 -2.73 -26.12 -7.50
CA GLU A 57 -1.94 -25.08 -8.17
C GLU A 57 -2.52 -23.68 -7.95
N TYR A 58 -3.85 -23.55 -8.04
CA TYR A 58 -4.56 -22.31 -7.74
C TYR A 58 -4.30 -21.87 -6.29
N SER A 59 -4.52 -22.76 -5.30
CA SER A 59 -4.35 -22.46 -3.88
C SER A 59 -2.91 -22.03 -3.58
N LYS A 60 -1.94 -22.78 -4.10
CA LYS A 60 -0.52 -22.47 -3.91
C LYS A 60 -0.14 -21.10 -4.47
N GLN A 61 -0.61 -20.74 -5.67
CA GLN A 61 -0.32 -19.43 -6.24
C GLN A 61 -0.97 -18.29 -5.45
N PHE A 62 -2.17 -18.50 -4.89
CA PHE A 62 -2.79 -17.54 -3.98
C PHE A 62 -1.97 -17.36 -2.70
N ASP A 63 -1.56 -18.45 -2.06
CA ASP A 63 -0.75 -18.42 -0.84
C ASP A 63 0.59 -17.73 -1.09
N ASP A 64 1.28 -18.06 -2.19
CA ASP A 64 2.55 -17.46 -2.58
C ASP A 64 2.38 -15.95 -2.87
N TYR A 65 1.30 -15.54 -3.54
CA TYR A 65 0.99 -14.12 -3.79
C TYR A 65 0.76 -13.34 -2.49
N PHE A 66 -0.03 -13.87 -1.56
CA PHE A 66 -0.27 -13.21 -0.27
C PHE A 66 0.99 -13.18 0.61
N ALA A 67 1.79 -14.25 0.60
CA ALA A 67 3.08 -14.29 1.29
C ALA A 67 4.02 -13.22 0.73
N LYS A 68 4.09 -13.06 -0.59
CA LYS A 68 4.86 -12.00 -1.24
C LYS A 68 4.36 -10.61 -0.85
N LYS A 69 3.06 -10.35 -0.92
CA LYS A 69 2.46 -9.07 -0.53
C LYS A 69 2.83 -8.70 0.90
N LYS A 70 2.64 -9.64 1.83
CA LYS A 70 2.96 -9.46 3.26
C LYS A 70 4.45 -9.20 3.47
N LYS A 71 5.31 -9.96 2.79
CA LYS A 71 6.76 -9.78 2.86
C LYS A 71 7.18 -8.42 2.34
N ASP A 72 6.74 -8.03 1.14
CA ASP A 72 7.10 -6.75 0.53
C ASP A 72 6.61 -5.55 1.35
N MET A 73 5.39 -5.62 1.91
CA MET A 73 4.86 -4.60 2.81
C MET A 73 5.71 -4.48 4.08
N LYS A 74 6.06 -5.61 4.70
CA LYS A 74 6.91 -5.61 5.90
C LYS A 74 8.31 -5.08 5.61
N ASP A 75 8.94 -5.54 4.53
CA ASP A 75 10.29 -5.11 4.11
C ASP A 75 10.33 -3.60 3.85
N CYS A 76 9.25 -3.02 3.32
CA CYS A 76 9.15 -1.59 3.06
C CYS A 76 8.66 -0.77 4.26
N GLY A 77 8.43 -1.37 5.43
CA GLY A 77 7.92 -0.66 6.60
C GLY A 77 6.49 -0.15 6.44
N TYR A 78 5.69 -0.81 5.61
CA TYR A 78 4.27 -0.50 5.44
C TYR A 78 3.47 -1.16 6.58
N ASP A 79 2.77 -0.36 7.37
CA ASP A 79 1.88 -0.77 8.45
C ASP A 79 0.45 -1.00 7.90
N PRO A 80 -0.03 -2.26 7.85
CA PRO A 80 -1.37 -2.56 7.38
C PRO A 80 -2.48 -2.15 8.38
N ILE A 81 -2.17 -1.90 9.66
CA ILE A 81 -3.14 -1.55 10.71
C ILE A 81 -3.36 -0.04 10.75
N ALA A 82 -2.28 0.75 10.76
CA ALA A 82 -2.36 2.21 10.72
C ALA A 82 -2.70 2.77 9.32
N GLY A 83 -2.96 1.89 8.35
CA GLY A 83 -3.35 2.28 6.99
C GLY A 83 -2.25 3.00 6.22
N GLY A 84 -0.98 2.68 6.48
CA GLY A 84 0.10 3.61 6.17
C GLY A 84 1.45 3.00 5.85
N GLY A 85 2.13 3.68 4.93
CA GLY A 85 3.57 3.77 4.84
C GLY A 85 3.86 5.20 4.37
N GLY A 86 4.89 5.85 4.91
CA GLY A 86 5.29 7.19 4.43
C GLY A 86 5.69 7.18 2.96
N SER A 87 6.11 8.35 2.43
CA SER A 87 6.55 8.44 1.02
C SER A 87 7.66 7.43 0.70
N GLU A 88 8.57 7.15 1.64
CA GLU A 88 9.63 6.14 1.47
C GLU A 88 9.10 4.71 1.31
N ALA A 89 8.18 4.28 2.18
CA ALA A 89 7.56 2.97 2.11
C ALA A 89 6.75 2.80 0.81
N ASN A 90 6.05 3.86 0.39
CA ASN A 90 5.33 3.91 -0.88
C ASN A 90 6.28 3.75 -2.07
N ALA A 91 7.38 4.50 -2.10
CA ALA A 91 8.42 4.39 -3.14
C ALA A 91 9.05 2.99 -3.17
N CYS A 92 9.31 2.39 -2.00
CA CYS A 92 9.86 1.04 -1.87
C CYS A 92 8.94 -0.02 -2.51
N LEU A 93 7.63 0.03 -2.22
CA LEU A 93 6.65 -0.89 -2.80
C LEU A 93 6.59 -0.76 -4.33
N ARG A 94 6.63 0.47 -4.86
CA ARG A 94 6.67 0.72 -6.30
C ARG A 94 7.88 0.11 -6.99
N LYS A 95 9.08 0.29 -6.41
CA LYS A 95 10.31 -0.34 -6.92
C LYS A 95 10.21 -1.88 -6.97
N LYS A 96 9.46 -2.49 -6.05
CA LYS A 96 9.19 -3.94 -6.00
C LYS A 96 8.12 -4.41 -7.01
N GLY A 97 7.46 -3.48 -7.72
CA GLY A 97 6.44 -3.79 -8.75
C GLY A 97 5.00 -3.60 -8.29
N TRP A 98 4.78 -2.96 -7.14
CA TRP A 98 3.44 -2.64 -6.65
C TRP A 98 3.00 -1.26 -7.12
N TYR A 99 1.75 -1.10 -7.54
CA TYR A 99 1.19 0.20 -7.91
C TYR A 99 -0.12 0.46 -7.17
N ARG A 100 -0.44 1.73 -6.94
CA ARG A 100 -1.66 2.14 -6.24
C ARG A 100 -2.81 2.26 -7.23
N THR A 101 -3.92 1.60 -6.94
CA THR A 101 -5.22 1.87 -7.56
C THR A 101 -6.04 2.71 -6.59
N GLY A 102 -6.81 3.68 -7.09
CA GLY A 102 -7.58 4.62 -6.26
C GLY A 102 -6.82 5.91 -5.95
N TYR A 103 -7.09 6.51 -4.80
CA TYR A 103 -6.44 7.75 -4.38
C TYR A 103 -4.96 7.51 -4.07
N ASP A 104 -4.07 8.36 -4.59
CA ASP A 104 -2.64 8.25 -4.39
C ASP A 104 -2.12 9.37 -3.49
N LEU A 105 -1.67 9.00 -2.29
CA LEU A 105 -1.13 9.92 -1.28
C LEU A 105 0.24 10.47 -1.66
N TYR A 106 0.96 9.74 -2.54
CA TYR A 106 2.32 10.07 -2.95
C TYR A 106 2.46 9.94 -4.47
N PRO A 107 1.73 10.76 -5.26
CA PRO A 107 1.77 10.69 -6.72
C PRO A 107 3.17 10.94 -7.29
N GLU A 108 4.03 11.67 -6.57
CA GLU A 108 5.42 11.91 -6.95
C GLU A 108 6.26 10.62 -7.03
N ASN A 109 5.81 9.55 -6.36
CA ASN A 109 6.48 8.26 -6.38
C ASN A 109 6.11 7.42 -7.60
N LYS A 110 5.16 7.84 -8.46
CA LYS A 110 4.81 7.15 -9.73
C LYS A 110 5.99 6.86 -10.64
N LYS A 111 7.03 7.70 -10.60
CA LYS A 111 8.31 7.46 -11.28
C LYS A 111 9.00 6.13 -10.93
N TYR A 112 8.61 5.48 -9.84
CA TYR A 112 9.15 4.19 -9.42
C TYR A 112 8.27 2.98 -9.81
N GLU A 113 7.08 3.19 -10.38
CA GLU A 113 6.19 2.09 -10.80
C GLU A 113 6.77 1.34 -12.00
N TRP A 114 6.36 0.07 -12.13
CA TRP A 114 6.69 -0.78 -13.28
C TRP A 114 5.47 -0.96 -14.18
N PRO A 115 5.65 -1.08 -15.52
CA PRO A 115 6.90 -0.96 -16.25
C PRO A 115 7.41 0.48 -16.22
N ARG A 116 8.73 0.65 -16.02
CA ARG A 116 9.32 1.99 -16.10
C ARG A 116 9.23 2.44 -17.55
N GLU A 117 8.46 3.48 -17.83
CA GLU A 117 8.62 4.21 -19.09
C GLU A 117 10.06 4.72 -19.11
N ASN A 118 10.81 4.33 -20.15
CA ASN A 118 12.19 4.77 -20.37
C ASN A 118 12.22 6.25 -20.75
#